data_AF-A0A838D4K0-F1
#
_entry.id   AF-A0A838D4K0-F1
#
_cell.length_a   1.000
_cell.length_b   1.000
_cell.length_c   1.000
_cell.angle_alpha   90.00
_cell.angle_beta   90.00
_cell.angle_gamma   90.00
#
_symmetry.space_group_name_H-M   'P 1'
#
loop_
_entity.id
_entity.type
_entity.pdbx_description
1 polymer ?
#
loop_
_entity_poly.entity_id
_entity_poly.type
_entity_poly.pdbx_seq_one_letter_code
_entity_poly.pdbx_strand_id
1 'polypeptide(L)'
;MGTDIKKLCALAKLEIPEQNIAEISGKVKEVLLMFDKLDEFTTEGFEIKSTEDLKFERAFENLRDDRPRPTLESSGKTRPKLKLKNTKDGYVLGPRI
;
A
#
# COMPACT_ATOMS: atom_id res chain seq x y z
N MET A 1 -4.67 23.82 -10.04
CA MET A 1 -4.18 22.58 -10.70
C MET A 1 -5.17 21.47 -10.36
N GLY A 2 -5.76 20.79 -11.34
CA GLY A 2 -6.79 19.78 -11.08
C GLY A 2 -6.18 18.40 -10.86
N THR A 3 -6.73 17.62 -9.91
CA THR A 3 -6.34 16.23 -9.66
C THR A 3 -6.68 15.35 -10.86
N ASP A 4 -5.67 14.75 -11.48
CA ASP A 4 -5.85 13.86 -12.63
C ASP A 4 -6.20 12.44 -12.17
N ILE A 5 -7.49 12.17 -12.05
CA ILE A 5 -8.02 10.88 -11.58
C ILE A 5 -7.57 9.73 -12.49
N LYS A 6 -7.43 9.95 -13.80
CA LYS A 6 -6.98 8.90 -14.73
C LYS A 6 -5.55 8.47 -14.41
N LYS A 7 -4.66 9.41 -14.12
CA LYS A 7 -3.28 9.10 -13.69
C LYS A 7 -3.24 8.38 -12.35
N LEU A 8 -4.06 8.78 -11.40
CA LEU A 8 -4.16 8.08 -10.11
C LEU A 8 -4.62 6.64 -10.27
N CYS A 9 -5.62 6.40 -11.13
CA CYS A 9 -6.07 5.06 -11.45
C CYS A 9 -4.97 4.21 -12.10
N ALA A 10 -4.20 4.80 -13.03
CA ALA A 10 -3.07 4.13 -13.67
C ALA A 10 -1.97 3.74 -12.67
N LEU A 11 -1.60 4.66 -11.77
CA LEU A 11 -0.60 4.40 -10.72
C LEU A 11 -1.06 3.30 -9.74
N ALA A 12 -2.35 3.30 -9.39
CA ALA A 12 -2.95 2.32 -8.49
C ALA A 12 -3.30 0.98 -9.18
N LYS A 13 -3.11 0.87 -10.51
CA LYS A 13 -3.52 -0.29 -11.32
C LYS A 13 -5.02 -0.60 -11.18
N LEU A 14 -5.85 0.44 -11.11
CA LEU A 14 -7.31 0.34 -11.06
C LEU A 14 -7.91 0.56 -12.44
N GLU A 15 -8.64 -0.44 -12.93
CA GLU A 15 -9.45 -0.32 -14.14
C GLU A 15 -10.84 0.20 -13.76
N ILE A 16 -11.08 1.49 -14.05
CA ILE A 16 -12.35 2.16 -13.75
C ILE A 16 -13.04 2.52 -15.06
N PRO A 17 -14.33 2.16 -15.24
CA PRO A 17 -15.11 2.58 -16.41
C PRO A 17 -15.17 4.10 -16.54
N GLU A 18 -15.07 4.62 -17.77
CA GLU A 18 -15.01 6.08 -17.99
C GLU A 18 -16.24 6.83 -17.45
N GLN A 19 -17.39 6.18 -17.48
CA GLN A 19 -18.67 6.69 -16.98
C GLN A 19 -18.60 7.05 -15.47
N ASN A 20 -17.79 6.30 -14.70
CA ASN A 20 -17.69 6.46 -13.26
C ASN A 20 -16.62 7.49 -12.86
N ILE A 21 -15.75 7.91 -13.79
CA ILE A 21 -14.61 8.79 -13.50
C ILE A 21 -15.07 10.15 -12.98
N ALA A 22 -16.15 10.71 -13.55
CA ALA A 22 -16.67 12.02 -13.14
C ALA A 22 -17.21 11.99 -11.70
N GLU A 23 -17.96 10.96 -11.33
CA GLU A 23 -18.49 10.77 -9.99
C GLU A 23 -17.36 10.57 -8.97
N ILE A 24 -16.40 9.70 -9.29
CA ILE A 24 -15.24 9.43 -8.43
C ILE A 24 -14.39 10.70 -8.26
N SER A 25 -14.22 11.50 -9.32
CA SER A 25 -13.54 12.79 -9.23
C SER A 25 -14.22 13.73 -8.24
N GLY A 26 -15.56 13.77 -8.23
CA GLY A 26 -16.34 14.57 -7.26
C GLY A 26 -16.08 14.12 -5.82
N LYS A 27 -16.17 12.81 -5.57
CA LYS A 27 -15.90 12.23 -4.23
C LYS A 27 -14.48 12.45 -3.76
N VAL A 28 -13.49 12.29 -4.64
CA VAL A 28 -12.08 12.54 -4.31
C VAL A 28 -11.86 14.01 -3.94
N LYS A 29 -12.49 14.94 -4.65
CA LYS A 29 -12.42 16.37 -4.30
C LYS A 29 -13.05 16.67 -2.95
N GLU A 30 -14.19 16.07 -2.64
CA GLU A 30 -14.83 16.24 -1.33
C GLU A 30 -13.92 15.74 -0.20
N VAL A 31 -13.31 14.58 -0.37
CA VAL A 31 -12.35 14.03 0.59
C VAL A 31 -11.13 14.93 0.74
N LEU A 32 -10.57 15.45 -0.36
CA LEU A 32 -9.44 16.40 -0.29
C LEU A 32 -9.82 17.67 0.48
N LEU A 33 -11.01 18.22 0.24
CA LEU A 33 -11.51 19.39 0.99
C LEU A 33 -11.72 19.11 2.48
N MET A 34 -12.00 17.86 2.87
CA MET A 34 -12.04 17.50 4.29
C MET A 34 -10.64 17.50 4.90
N PHE A 35 -9.61 17.08 4.16
CA PHE A 35 -8.23 17.14 4.61
C PHE A 35 -7.71 18.58 4.69
N ASP A 36 -8.06 19.45 3.75
CA ASP A 36 -7.67 20.87 3.79
C ASP A 36 -8.16 21.56 5.10
N LYS A 37 -9.33 21.16 5.62
CA LYS A 37 -9.83 21.66 6.92
C LYS A 37 -9.01 21.17 8.13
N LEU A 38 -8.27 20.08 7.98
CA LEU A 38 -7.37 19.59 9.02
C LEU A 38 -6.03 20.35 9.01
N ASP A 39 -5.63 20.86 7.85
CA ASP A 39 -4.43 21.71 7.71
C ASP A 39 -4.62 23.12 8.31
N GLU A 40 -5.87 23.56 8.52
CA GLU A 40 -6.18 24.80 9.26
C GLU A 40 -5.82 24.73 10.75
N PHE A 41 -5.56 23.53 11.29
CA PHE A 41 -5.02 23.38 12.64
C PHE A 41 -3.50 23.57 12.62
N THR A 42 -3.02 24.64 13.23
CA THR A 42 -1.59 24.89 13.42
C THR A 42 -0.93 23.73 14.17
N THR A 43 -0.04 23.02 13.49
CA THR A 43 0.81 21.96 14.08
C THR A 43 2.07 22.52 14.76
N GLU A 44 2.23 23.85 14.77
CA GLU A 44 3.32 24.55 15.44
C GLU A 44 3.27 24.31 16.96
N GLY A 45 4.15 23.44 17.46
CA GLY A 45 4.28 23.13 18.88
C GLY A 45 3.76 21.75 19.30
N PHE A 46 3.16 20.97 18.39
CA PHE A 46 2.91 19.55 18.65
C PHE A 46 4.19 18.76 18.41
N GLU A 47 4.96 18.51 19.48
CA GLU A 47 5.89 17.37 19.49
C GLU A 47 5.04 16.11 19.28
N ILE A 48 5.16 15.49 18.11
CA ILE A 48 4.53 14.23 17.77
C ILE A 48 5.06 13.18 18.76
N LYS A 49 4.33 12.94 19.86
CA LYS A 49 4.73 12.06 20.98
C LYS A 49 4.84 10.57 20.63
N SER A 50 4.71 10.19 19.36
CA SER A 50 4.95 8.80 18.95
C SER A 50 5.41 8.72 17.50
N THR A 51 6.60 9.25 17.21
CA THR A 51 7.40 8.87 16.03
C THR A 51 8.18 7.56 16.28
N GLU A 52 7.79 6.74 17.26
CA GLU A 52 8.51 5.50 17.58
C GLU A 52 8.65 4.55 16.37
N ASP A 53 7.72 4.61 15.42
CA ASP A 53 7.76 3.86 14.15
C ASP A 53 8.55 4.56 13.03
N LEU A 54 8.94 5.83 13.19
CA LEU A 54 9.68 6.66 12.21
C LEU A 54 11.17 6.79 12.58
N LYS A 55 11.72 5.83 13.31
CA LYS A 55 13.17 5.77 13.56
C LYS A 55 13.89 5.43 12.25
N PHE A 56 14.51 6.44 11.64
CA PHE A 56 15.36 6.29 10.45
C PHE A 56 16.53 5.33 10.70
N GLU A 57 17.00 5.24 11.94
CA GLU A 57 18.03 4.31 12.37
C GLU A 57 17.41 3.14 13.13
N ARG A 58 17.62 1.92 12.64
CA ARG A 58 17.25 0.71 13.39
C ARG A 58 18.24 0.47 14.51
N ALA A 59 17.75 0.29 15.73
CA ALA A 59 18.57 -0.17 16.85
C ALA A 59 19.29 -1.49 16.49
N PHE A 60 20.54 -1.64 16.92
CA PHE A 60 21.35 -2.84 16.66
C PHE A 60 20.68 -4.14 17.13
N GLU A 61 19.90 -4.07 18.21
CA GLU A 61 19.14 -5.20 18.78
C GLU A 61 18.02 -5.70 17.84
N ASN A 62 17.59 -4.89 16.88
CA ASN A 62 16.52 -5.22 15.91
C ASN A 62 17.06 -5.78 14.57
N LEU A 63 18.36 -6.02 14.47
CA LEU A 63 18.95 -6.64 13.29
C LEU A 63 18.55 -8.12 13.20
N ARG A 64 18.25 -8.59 11.99
CA ARG A 64 17.91 -9.99 11.76
C ARG A 64 19.20 -10.81 11.75
N ASP A 65 19.25 -11.86 12.58
CA ASP A 65 20.30 -12.87 12.50
C ASP A 65 20.36 -13.54 11.12
N ASP A 66 21.57 -13.82 10.65
CA ASP A 66 21.81 -14.59 9.42
C ASP A 66 21.65 -16.10 9.64
N ARG A 67 20.49 -16.49 10.16
CA ARG A 67 20.09 -17.89 10.34
C ARG A 67 19.01 -18.24 9.33
N PRO A 68 19.12 -19.39 8.63
CA PRO A 68 18.06 -19.83 7.73
C PRO A 68 16.79 -20.10 8.53
N ARG A 69 15.66 -19.60 8.03
CA ARG A 69 14.33 -19.94 8.55
C ARG A 69 13.71 -21.03 7.67
N PRO A 70 12.94 -21.98 8.24
CA PRO A 70 12.24 -22.99 7.44
C PRO A 70 11.39 -22.35 6.36
N THR A 71 11.35 -22.97 5.18
CA THR A 71 10.47 -22.56 4.08
C THR A 71 9.01 -22.64 4.52
N LEU A 72 8.13 -21.82 3.92
CA LEU A 72 6.71 -21.81 4.28
C LEU A 72 6.08 -23.21 4.19
N GLU A 73 6.49 -24.03 3.22
CA GLU A 73 6.03 -25.41 3.03
C GLU A 73 6.48 -26.37 4.13
N SER A 74 7.68 -26.18 4.69
CA SER A 74 8.22 -27.02 5.78
C SER A 74 7.79 -26.53 7.17
N SER A 75 7.23 -25.32 7.27
CA SER A 75 6.84 -24.69 8.54
C SER A 75 5.55 -25.24 9.16
N GLY A 76 4.84 -26.18 8.51
CA GLY A 76 3.56 -26.73 8.97
C GLY A 76 2.40 -25.72 9.02
N LYS A 77 2.68 -24.43 8.81
CA LYS A 77 1.68 -23.38 8.65
C LYS A 77 1.01 -23.56 7.29
N THR A 78 -0.31 -23.60 7.30
CA THR A 78 -1.14 -23.77 6.10
C THR A 78 -0.63 -22.88 4.98
N ARG A 79 -0.36 -23.50 3.83
CA ARG A 79 -0.16 -22.82 2.55
C ARG A 79 -1.14 -21.64 2.45
N PRO A 80 -0.73 -20.50 1.86
CA PRO A 80 -1.63 -19.37 1.71
C PRO A 80 -2.96 -19.86 1.13
N LYS A 81 -4.08 -19.51 1.78
CA LYS A 81 -5.42 -19.98 1.38
C LYS A 81 -5.76 -19.63 -0.08
N LEU A 82 -5.04 -18.68 -0.68
CA LEU A 82 -5.06 -18.44 -2.12
C LEU A 82 -4.17 -19.44 -2.85
N LYS A 83 -4.80 -20.48 -3.41
CA LYS A 83 -4.20 -21.29 -4.47
C LYS A 83 -4.29 -20.52 -5.79
N LEU A 84 -3.16 -20.09 -6.33
CA LEU A 84 -3.09 -19.50 -7.65
C LEU A 84 -3.46 -20.58 -8.69
N LYS A 85 -4.42 -20.27 -9.56
CA LYS A 85 -4.97 -21.24 -10.53
C LYS A 85 -3.99 -21.57 -11.66
N ASN A 86 -3.13 -20.62 -12.02
CA ASN A 86 -2.21 -20.74 -13.15
C ASN A 86 -0.80 -21.02 -12.65
N THR A 87 -0.49 -22.29 -12.36
CA THR A 87 0.86 -22.73 -11.99
C THR A 87 1.35 -23.81 -12.94
N LYS A 88 2.61 -23.73 -13.36
CA LYS A 88 3.28 -24.73 -14.22
C LYS A 88 4.75 -24.82 -13.84
N ASP A 89 5.26 -26.03 -13.63
CA ASP A 89 6.67 -26.31 -13.34
C ASP A 89 7.29 -25.48 -12.19
N GLY A 90 6.49 -25.15 -11.17
CA GLY A 90 6.91 -24.32 -10.03
C GLY A 90 6.79 -22.81 -10.23
N TYR A 91 6.31 -22.36 -11.38
CA TYR A 91 6.10 -20.95 -11.72
C TYR A 91 4.62 -20.56 -11.68
N VAL A 92 4.35 -19.28 -11.40
CA VAL A 92 3.03 -18.66 -11.60
C VAL A 92 2.99 -18.09 -13.00
N LEU A 93 2.07 -18.59 -13.83
CA LEU A 93 1.91 -18.13 -15.21
C LEU A 93 1.03 -16.88 -15.27
N GLY A 94 1.55 -15.82 -15.88
CA GLY A 94 0.82 -14.59 -16.17
C GLY A 94 1.04 -14.14 -17.63
N PRO A 95 0.34 -13.08 -18.07
CA PRO A 95 0.62 -12.43 -19.34
C PRO A 95 2.09 -12.03 -19.44
N ARG A 96 2.66 -12.11 -20.64
CA ARG A 96 4.04 -11.68 -20.90
C ARG A 96 4.14 -10.16 -20.70
N ILE A 97 5.12 -9.73 -19.90
CA ILE A 97 5.46 -8.32 -19.64
C ILE A 97 6.39 -7.80 -20.74
#